data_AF-I4ELY6-F1
#
_entry.id   AF-I4ELY6-F1
#
_cell.length_a   1.000
_cell.length_b   1.000
_cell.length_c   1.000
_cell.angle_alpha   90.00
_cell.angle_beta   90.00
_cell.angle_gamma   90.00
#
_symmetry.space_group_name_H-M   'P 1'
#
loop_
_entity.id
_entity.type
_entity.pdbx_description
1 polymer ?
#
loop_
_entity_poly.entity_id
_entity_poly.type
_entity_poly.pdbx_seq_one_letter_code
_entity_poly.pdbx_strand_id
1 'polypeptide(L)' 'MSIVAAEGYHAYYWTVDPQDWRGFSSATIAQRVLNQTRPGGIVILHPAALGTPGAVPAIVNGLRARGYQFATLP' A
#
# COMPACT_ATOMS: atom_id res chain seq x y z
N MET A 1 2.09 16.70 -23.20
CA MET A 1 1.06 16.53 -22.14
C MET A 1 0.57 15.09 -22.19
N SER A 2 0.37 14.41 -21.05
CA SER A 2 -0.28 13.10 -21.04
C SER A 2 -1.79 13.25 -21.25
N ILE A 3 -2.44 12.26 -21.86
CA ILE A 3 -3.91 12.23 -22.03
C ILE A 3 -4.59 12.47 -20.68
N VAL A 4 -4.09 11.81 -19.63
CA VAL A 4 -4.60 11.92 -18.25
C VAL A 4 -4.63 13.38 -17.76
N ALA A 5 -3.53 14.12 -17.94
CA ALA A 5 -3.44 15.51 -17.49
C ALA A 5 -4.28 16.47 -18.35
N ALA A 6 -4.41 16.19 -19.66
CA ALA A 6 -5.23 17.00 -20.56
C ALA A 6 -6.73 16.93 -20.20
N GLU A 7 -7.17 15.79 -19.67
CA GLU A 7 -8.54 15.56 -19.19
C GLU A 7 -8.76 16.04 -17.73
N GLY A 8 -7.76 16.69 -17.10
CA GLY A 8 -7.86 17.22 -15.75
C GLY A 8 -7.68 16.19 -14.62
N TYR A 9 -7.19 14.99 -14.93
CA TYR A 9 -6.91 13.95 -13.93
C TYR A 9 -5.46 13.96 -13.45
N HIS A 10 -5.26 13.44 -12.22
CA HIS A 10 -3.96 13.15 -11.65
C HIS A 10 -3.71 11.64 -11.62
N ALA A 11 -2.61 11.19 -12.22
CA ALA A 11 -2.18 9.80 -12.13
C ALA A 11 -1.40 9.57 -10.84
N TYR A 12 -1.92 8.70 -9.96
CA TYR A 12 -1.23 8.27 -8.76
C TYR A 12 -0.75 6.83 -8.92
N TYR A 13 0.53 6.62 -8.66
CA TYR A 13 1.13 5.29 -8.54
C TYR A 13 1.41 4.99 -7.07
N TRP A 14 2.18 3.95 -6.82
CA TRP A 14 2.60 3.52 -5.49
C TRP A 14 4.12 3.56 -5.35
N THR A 15 4.58 3.63 -4.10
CA THR A 15 6.00 3.55 -3.75
C THR A 15 6.34 2.28 -2.98
N VAL A 16 5.32 1.54 -2.50
CA VAL A 16 5.47 0.29 -1.76
C VAL A 16 4.60 -0.77 -2.43
N ASP A 17 5.25 -1.81 -2.94
CA ASP A 17 4.60 -2.98 -3.56
C ASP A 17 4.99 -4.26 -2.81
N PRO A 18 4.08 -4.85 -2.00
CA PRO A 18 4.34 -6.12 -1.34
C PRO A 18 4.21 -7.32 -2.27
N GLN A 19 3.76 -7.13 -3.51
CA GLN A 19 3.44 -8.16 -4.51
C GLN A 19 2.40 -9.15 -4.01
N ASP A 20 1.40 -8.67 -3.29
CA ASP A 20 0.35 -9.48 -2.65
C ASP A 20 -0.44 -10.34 -3.65
N TRP A 21 -0.60 -9.84 -4.88
CA TRP A 21 -1.18 -10.55 -6.03
C TRP A 21 -0.51 -11.88 -6.39
N ARG A 22 0.71 -12.15 -5.90
CA ARG A 22 1.44 -13.41 -6.11
C ARG A 22 1.03 -14.54 -5.16
N GLY A 23 0.04 -14.32 -4.29
CA GLY A 23 -0.47 -15.34 -3.37
C GLY A 23 0.40 -15.57 -2.14
N PHE A 24 1.15 -14.55 -1.71
CA PHE A 24 1.95 -14.63 -0.48
C PHE A 24 1.08 -14.69 0.79
N SER A 25 1.66 -15.23 1.86
CA SER A 25 1.00 -15.25 3.18
C SER A 25 0.83 -13.84 3.73
N SER A 26 -0.18 -13.66 4.60
CA SER A 26 -0.47 -12.41 5.29
C SER A 26 0.76 -11.85 6.02
N ALA A 27 1.56 -12.72 6.65
CA ALA A 27 2.77 -12.34 7.35
C ALA A 27 3.84 -11.78 6.39
N THR A 28 4.05 -12.44 5.25
CA THR A 28 5.00 -11.98 4.21
C THR A 28 4.59 -10.63 3.66
N ILE A 29 3.30 -10.45 3.35
CA ILE A 29 2.75 -9.18 2.85
C ILE A 29 2.97 -8.07 3.88
N ALA A 30 2.57 -8.30 5.14
CA ALA A 30 2.74 -7.32 6.20
C ALA A 30 4.20 -6.94 6.43
N GLN A 31 5.11 -7.92 6.46
CA GLN A 31 6.54 -7.68 6.61
C GLN A 31 7.10 -6.81 5.48
N ARG A 32 6.71 -7.08 4.23
CA ARG A 32 7.16 -6.29 3.08
C ARG A 32 6.67 -4.85 3.14
N VAL A 33 5.38 -4.64 3.46
CA VAL A 33 4.85 -3.29 3.62
C VAL A 33 5.59 -2.55 4.73
N LEU A 34 5.73 -3.17 5.90
CA LEU A 34 6.40 -2.54 7.04
C LEU A 34 7.88 -2.23 6.73
N ASN A 35 8.59 -3.08 6.02
CA ASN A 35 10.02 -2.86 5.74
C ASN A 35 10.26 -1.80 4.66
N GLN A 36 9.34 -1.64 3.72
CA GLN A 36 9.49 -0.73 2.59
C GLN A 36 8.88 0.66 2.83
N THR A 37 7.93 0.78 3.75
CA THR A 37 7.23 2.04 4.01
C THR A 37 8.18 3.11 4.57
N ARG A 38 8.08 4.31 3.99
CA ARG A 38 8.77 5.54 4.40
C ARG A 38 7.75 6.69 4.49
N PRO A 39 8.05 7.80 5.19
CA PRO A 39 7.16 8.96 5.24
C PRO A 39 6.76 9.43 3.83
N GLY A 40 5.46 9.65 3.60
CA GLY A 40 4.90 10.00 2.29
C GLY A 40 4.66 8.83 1.33
N GLY A 41 4.88 7.59 1.77
CA GLY A 41 4.71 6.41 0.91
C GLY A 41 3.25 6.07 0.58
N ILE A 42 3.02 5.58 -0.64
CA ILE A 42 1.73 5.04 -1.11
C ILE A 42 1.88 3.52 -1.25
N VAL A 43 1.06 2.76 -0.52
CA VAL A 43 1.08 1.29 -0.52
C VAL A 43 -0.02 0.79 -1.44
N ILE A 44 0.33 -0.06 -2.42
CA ILE A 44 -0.68 -0.80 -3.21
C ILE A 44 -1.02 -2.14 -2.54
N LEU A 45 -2.32 -2.44 -2.47
CA LEU A 45 -2.87 -3.71 -1.99
C LEU A 45 -4.09 -4.08 -2.85
N HIS A 46 -4.28 -5.37 -3.08
CA HIS A 46 -5.40 -5.96 -3.80
C HIS A 46 -6.29 -6.70 -2.80
N PRO A 47 -7.54 -6.24 -2.54
CA PRO A 47 -8.39 -6.83 -1.50
C PRO A 47 -8.77 -8.30 -1.77
N ALA A 48 -8.76 -8.73 -3.04
CA ALA A 48 -9.03 -10.10 -3.44
C ALA A 48 -7.80 -11.04 -3.37
N ALA A 49 -6.61 -10.53 -3.07
CA ALA A 49 -5.43 -11.37 -2.89
C ALA A 49 -5.53 -12.17 -1.59
N LEU A 50 -5.25 -13.48 -1.65
CA LEU A 50 -5.52 -14.44 -0.58
C LEU A 50 -5.01 -14.00 0.81
N GLY A 51 -3.78 -13.46 0.87
CA GLY A 51 -3.15 -13.04 2.13
C GLY A 51 -3.46 -11.59 2.55
N THR A 52 -4.03 -10.77 1.67
CA THR A 52 -4.20 -9.33 1.93
C THR A 52 -5.18 -9.03 3.07
N PRO A 53 -6.39 -9.62 3.12
CA PRO A 53 -7.33 -9.37 4.22
C PRO A 53 -6.71 -9.64 5.60
N GLY A 54 -5.91 -10.70 5.74
CA GLY A 54 -5.23 -11.03 6.99
C GLY A 54 -4.00 -10.16 7.28
N ALA A 55 -3.39 -9.52 6.27
CA ALA A 55 -2.22 -8.67 6.44
C ALA A 55 -2.57 -7.28 6.96
N VAL A 56 -3.74 -6.75 6.56
CA VAL A 56 -4.15 -5.37 6.84
C VAL A 56 -4.08 -4.99 8.32
N PRO A 57 -4.58 -5.80 9.28
CA PRO A 57 -4.48 -5.44 10.71
C PRO A 57 -3.03 -5.27 11.19
N ALA A 58 -2.12 -6.17 10.79
CA ALA A 58 -0.72 -6.11 11.17
C ALA A 58 -0.01 -4.90 10.53
N ILE A 59 -0.33 -4.57 9.28
CA ILE A 59 0.17 -3.38 8.59
C ILE A 59 -0.26 -2.11 9.32
N VAL A 60 -1.57 -1.96 9.57
CA VAL A 60 -2.13 -0.76 10.20
C VAL A 60 -1.56 -0.56 11.60
N ASN A 61 -1.54 -1.61 12.41
CA ASN A 61 -1.01 -1.55 13.77
C ASN A 61 0.49 -1.26 13.78
N GLY A 62 1.26 -1.93 12.92
CA GLY A 62 2.70 -1.74 12.84
C GLY A 62 3.11 -0.34 12.36
N LEU A 63 2.38 0.24 11.40
CA LEU A 63 2.64 1.60 10.94
C LEU A 63 2.21 2.65 11.99
N ARG A 64 1.06 2.48 12.64
CA ARG A 64 0.65 3.37 13.75
C ARG A 64 1.66 3.35 14.90
N ALA A 65 2.15 2.18 15.28
CA ALA A 65 3.17 2.04 16.32
C ALA A 65 4.49 2.74 15.97
N ARG A 66 4.76 2.95 14.68
CA ARG A 66 5.92 3.71 14.17
C ARG A 66 5.64 5.20 13.97
N GLY A 67 4.49 5.70 14.42
CA GLY A 67 4.11 7.11 14.34
C GLY A 67 3.52 7.55 13.00
N TYR A 68 3.19 6.63 12.09
CA TYR A 68 2.53 6.98 10.83
C TYR A 68 1.05 7.31 11.03
N GLN A 69 0.57 8.24 10.22
CA GLN A 69 -0.86 8.52 10.04
C GLN A 69 -1.29 8.08 8.65
N PHE A 70 -2.52 7.59 8.54
CA PHE A 70 -3.13 7.23 7.26
C PHE A 70 -3.93 8.40 6.72
N ALA A 71 -3.76 8.69 5.44
CA ALA A 71 -4.46 9.75 4.73
C ALA A 71 -5.01 9.22 3.41
N THR A 72 -5.96 9.93 2.84
CA THR A 72 -6.42 9.72 1.47
C THR A 72 -5.59 10.55 0.50
N LEU A 73 -5.51 10.12 -0.75
CA LEU A 73 -5.02 10.98 -1.83
C LEU A 73 -6.06 12.07 -2.13
N PRO A 74 -5.64 13.30 -2.49
CA PRO A 74 -6.54 14.37 -2.88
C PRO A 74 -7.11 14.18 -4.29
#